data_AF-A0A067MIZ7-F1
#
_entry.id   AF-A0A067MIZ7-F1
#
_cell.length_a   1.000
_cell.length_b   1.000
_cell.length_c   1.000
_cell.angle_alpha   90.00
_cell.angle_beta   90.00
_cell.angle_gamma   90.00
#
_symmetry.space_group_name_H-M   'P 1'
#
loop_
_entity.id
_entity.type
_entity.pdbx_description
1 polymer ?
#
loop_
_entity_poly.entity_id
_entity_poly.type
_entity_poly.pdbx_seq_one_letter_code
_entity_poly.pdbx_strand_id
1 'polypeptide(L)'
;MTNLANAMSVDWLMRIGVYDENGQFNKNRTWKTLGQGAATHIIAAFDESIIPESGSYLVDGTVHDDLALPHAKDMESAKKLWTLNEQLVGEEFSI
;
A
#
# COMPACT_ATOMS: atom_id res chain seq x y z
N MET A 1 8.12 13.77 3.48
CA MET A 1 6.96 12.86 3.63
C MET A 1 5.74 13.53 3.01
N THR A 2 4.93 12.80 2.26
CA THR A 2 3.84 13.29 1.38
C THR A 2 2.58 13.78 2.10
N ASN A 3 2.65 14.06 3.40
CA ASN A 3 1.52 14.47 4.25
C ASN A 3 0.31 13.50 4.28
N LEU A 4 0.47 12.28 3.76
CA LEU A 4 -0.61 11.30 3.61
C LEU A 4 -1.23 10.86 4.94
N ALA A 5 -0.44 10.89 6.02
CA ALA A 5 -0.91 10.58 7.37
C ALA A 5 -2.07 11.46 7.83
N ASN A 6 -2.20 12.70 7.32
CA ASN A 6 -3.30 13.60 7.70
C ASN A 6 -4.65 13.22 7.06
N ALA A 7 -4.64 12.42 5.98
CA ALA A 7 -5.87 11.93 5.36
C ALA A 7 -6.36 10.61 5.96
N MET A 8 -5.60 10.01 6.89
CA MET A 8 -5.94 8.75 7.53
C MET A 8 -6.84 8.99 8.74
N SER A 9 -7.89 8.19 8.92
CA SER A 9 -8.75 8.30 10.10
C SER A 9 -7.98 7.92 11.37
N VAL A 10 -8.34 8.56 12.49
CA VAL A 10 -7.74 8.25 13.81
C VAL A 10 -7.96 6.78 14.15
N ASP A 11 -9.14 6.24 13.85
CA ASP A 11 -9.48 4.82 14.05
C ASP A 11 -8.52 3.89 13.30
N TRP A 12 -8.18 4.23 12.06
CA TRP A 12 -7.22 3.45 11.28
C TRP A 12 -5.81 3.55 11.88
N LEU A 13 -5.40 4.74 12.32
CA LEU A 13 -4.10 4.96 12.96
C LEU A 13 -3.98 4.23 14.31
N MET A 14 -5.07 4.12 15.08
CA MET A 14 -5.12 3.26 16.27
C MET A 14 -5.04 1.78 15.90
N ARG A 15 -5.80 1.33 14.88
CA ARG A 15 -5.76 -0.06 14.40
C ARG A 15 -4.37 -0.53 13.97
N ILE A 16 -3.59 0.34 13.31
CA ILE A 16 -2.22 0.02 12.88
C ILE A 16 -1.15 0.33 13.95
N GLY A 17 -1.59 0.64 15.18
CA GLY A 17 -0.77 0.83 16.36
C GLY A 17 0.08 2.09 16.35
N VAL A 18 -0.27 3.11 15.54
CA VAL A 18 0.39 4.42 15.54
C VAL A 18 -0.05 5.24 16.75
N TYR A 19 -1.34 5.19 17.09
CA TYR A 19 -1.88 5.78 18.32
C TYR A 19 -2.35 4.68 19.28
N ASP A 20 -2.28 4.95 20.58
CA ASP A 20 -2.89 4.12 21.63
C ASP A 20 -4.38 4.45 21.82
N GLU A 21 -5.05 3.72 22.73
CA GLU A 21 -6.46 3.94 23.07
C GLU A 21 -6.76 5.34 23.64
N ASN A 22 -5.73 6.06 24.10
CA ASN A 22 -5.81 7.42 24.61
C ASN A 22 -5.54 8.48 23.52
N GLY A 23 -5.38 8.05 22.26
CA GLY A 23 -5.05 8.92 21.13
C GLY A 23 -3.62 9.47 21.18
N GLN A 24 -2.75 8.94 22.05
CA GLN A 24 -1.35 9.35 22.13
C GLN A 24 -0.49 8.49 21.20
N PHE A 25 0.60 9.07 20.69
CA PHE A 25 1.53 8.33 19.86
C PHE A 25 2.10 7.13 20.63
N ASN A 26 1.95 5.93 20.06
CA ASN A 26 2.39 4.70 20.70
C ASN A 26 3.92 4.61 20.71
N LYS A 27 4.53 5.00 21.83
CA LYS A 27 5.98 4.98 22.04
C LYS A 27 6.57 3.57 22.09
N ASN A 28 5.74 2.56 22.34
CA ASN A 28 6.13 1.16 22.38
C ASN A 28 6.05 0.49 20.99
N ARG A 29 5.65 1.24 19.96
CA ARG A 29 5.60 0.73 18.60
C ARG A 29 7.00 0.38 18.12
N THR A 30 7.20 -0.91 17.85
CA THR A 30 8.44 -1.39 17.25
C THR A 30 8.40 -1.10 15.76
N TRP A 31 9.33 -0.28 15.29
CA TRP A 31 9.52 -0.05 13.86
C TRP A 31 10.12 -1.29 13.21
N LYS A 32 9.69 -1.58 11.98
CA LYS A 32 10.30 -2.64 11.18
C LYS A 32 11.79 -2.38 11.02
N THR A 33 12.58 -3.44 11.07
CA THR A 33 13.95 -3.42 10.58
C THR A 33 13.97 -3.19 9.06
N LEU A 34 15.12 -2.79 8.52
CA LEU A 34 15.28 -2.65 7.07
C LEU A 34 14.96 -3.95 6.32
N GLY A 35 15.41 -5.10 6.84
CA GLY A 35 15.12 -6.41 6.24
C GLY A 35 13.62 -6.71 6.21
N GLN A 36 12.90 -6.44 7.31
CA GLN A 36 11.45 -6.61 7.35
C GLN A 36 10.71 -5.64 6.41
N GLY A 37 11.21 -4.40 6.24
CA GLY A 37 10.65 -3.45 5.29
C GLY A 37 10.86 -3.86 3.83
N ALA A 38 12.00 -4.48 3.51
CA ALA A 38 12.31 -4.95 2.16
C ALA A 38 11.64 -6.28 1.81
N ALA A 39 11.35 -7.12 2.81
CA ALA A 39 10.85 -8.50 2.62
C ALA A 39 9.64 -8.60 1.68
N THR A 40 8.65 -7.69 1.81
CA THR A 40 7.45 -7.70 0.96
C THR A 40 7.79 -7.56 -0.53
N HIS A 41 8.79 -6.75 -0.88
CA HIS A 41 9.19 -6.57 -2.27
C HIS A 41 9.91 -7.80 -2.81
N ILE A 42 10.72 -8.46 -1.97
CA ILE A 42 11.41 -9.71 -2.33
C ILE A 42 10.37 -10.82 -2.59
N ILE A 43 9.38 -10.95 -1.71
CA ILE A 43 8.29 -11.92 -1.88
C ILE A 43 7.51 -11.63 -3.16
N ALA A 44 7.06 -10.38 -3.36
CA ALA A 44 6.33 -9.97 -4.57
C ALA A 44 7.09 -10.25 -5.88
N ALA A 45 8.43 -10.18 -5.86
CA ALA A 45 9.26 -10.37 -7.03
C ALA A 45 9.61 -11.84 -7.33
N PHE A 46 9.73 -12.69 -6.30
CA PHE A 46 10.35 -14.01 -6.45
C PHE A 46 9.55 -15.19 -5.91
N ASP A 47 8.52 -14.97 -5.10
CA ASP A 47 7.73 -16.06 -4.55
C ASP A 47 6.73 -16.57 -5.60
N GLU A 48 6.99 -17.75 -6.15
CA GLU A 48 6.14 -18.35 -7.18
C GLU A 48 4.74 -18.73 -6.64
N SER A 49 4.59 -18.91 -5.32
CA SER A 49 3.32 -19.32 -4.73
C SER A 49 2.22 -18.27 -4.86
N ILE A 50 2.58 -17.00 -5.07
CA ILE A 50 1.65 -15.88 -5.21
C ILE A 50 1.42 -15.47 -6.67
N ILE A 51 1.98 -16.18 -7.66
CA ILE A 51 1.71 -15.94 -9.09
C ILE A 51 0.20 -15.93 -9.40
N PRO A 52 -0.64 -16.84 -8.86
CA PRO A 52 -2.08 -16.80 -9.08
C PRO A 52 -2.76 -15.52 -8.57
N GLU A 53 -2.13 -14.79 -7.66
CA GLU A 53 -2.60 -13.57 -7.01
C GLU A 53 -1.96 -12.31 -7.62
N SER A 54 -1.49 -12.40 -8.87
CA SER A 54 -0.87 -11.28 -9.58
C SER A 54 -1.82 -10.08 -9.65
N GLY A 55 -1.39 -8.94 -9.12
CA GLY A 55 -2.18 -7.72 -9.00
C GLY A 55 -2.81 -7.48 -7.64
N SER A 56 -2.69 -8.43 -6.69
CA SER A 56 -3.14 -8.25 -5.31
C SER A 56 -2.29 -7.27 -4.51
N TYR A 57 -2.87 -6.78 -3.42
CA TYR A 57 -2.24 -5.89 -2.45
C TYR A 57 -1.57 -6.69 -1.34
N LEU A 58 -0.27 -6.47 -1.11
CA LEU A 58 0.49 -7.17 -0.08
C LEU A 58 0.74 -6.29 1.15
N VAL A 59 0.62 -6.89 2.32
CA VAL A 59 1.06 -6.32 3.60
C VAL A 59 1.90 -7.36 4.30
N ASP A 60 3.11 -6.99 4.75
CA ASP A 60 4.02 -7.91 5.47
C ASP A 60 4.37 -9.20 4.70
N GLY A 61 4.27 -9.17 3.36
CA GLY A 61 4.59 -10.30 2.50
C GLY A 61 3.41 -11.23 2.22
N THR A 62 2.22 -10.94 2.72
CA THR A 62 1.00 -11.73 2.51
C THR A 62 -0.06 -10.93 1.78
N VAL A 63 -0.91 -11.61 1.02
CA VAL A 63 -2.05 -11.00 0.31
C VAL A 63 -3.07 -10.49 1.32
N HIS A 64 -3.47 -9.22 1.16
CA HIS A 64 -4.37 -8.48 2.04
C HIS A 64 -5.27 -7.51 1.25
N ASP A 65 -5.97 -8.00 0.24
CA ASP A 65 -6.88 -7.19 -0.59
C ASP A 65 -8.04 -6.55 0.19
N ASP A 66 -8.33 -7.08 1.38
CA ASP A 66 -9.28 -6.51 2.34
C ASP A 66 -8.80 -5.17 2.93
N LEU A 67 -7.48 -4.98 3.03
CA LEU A 67 -6.86 -3.75 3.53
C LEU A 67 -6.67 -2.69 2.42
N ALA A 68 -6.79 -3.08 1.15
CA ALA A 68 -6.73 -2.14 0.03
C ALA A 68 -7.93 -1.18 0.06
N LEU A 69 -7.65 0.13 0.05
CA LEU A 69 -8.67 1.17 0.11
C LEU A 69 -9.56 1.11 -1.15
N PRO A 70 -10.87 1.43 -1.05
CA PRO A 70 -11.80 1.30 -2.18
C PRO A 70 -11.35 2.06 -3.44
N HIS A 71 -10.81 3.27 -3.28
CA HIS A 71 -10.32 4.07 -4.40
C HIS A 71 -9.06 3.49 -5.07
N ALA A 72 -8.29 2.68 -4.36
CA ALA A 72 -7.13 1.98 -4.94
C ALA A 72 -7.55 0.79 -5.81
N LYS A 73 -8.81 0.33 -5.68
CA LYS A 73 -9.39 -0.78 -6.44
C LYS A 73 -10.31 -0.31 -7.59
N ASP A 74 -10.49 1.00 -7.75
CA ASP A 74 -11.36 1.55 -8.80
C ASP A 74 -10.64 1.58 -10.15
N MET A 75 -11.01 0.63 -11.02
CA MET A 75 -10.43 0.50 -12.35
C MET A 75 -10.78 1.66 -13.29
N GLU A 76 -11.89 2.38 -13.07
CA GLU A 76 -12.21 3.55 -13.89
C GLU A 76 -11.29 4.73 -13.55
N SER A 77 -11.02 4.95 -12.27
CA SER A 77 -10.00 5.91 -11.83
C SER A 77 -8.59 5.48 -12.28
N ALA A 78 -8.26 4.19 -12.22
CA ALA A 78 -6.98 3.68 -12.69
C ALA A 78 -6.75 3.95 -14.18
N LYS A 79 -7.75 3.71 -15.04
CA LYS A 79 -7.68 4.02 -16.48
C LYS A 79 -7.48 5.50 -16.74
N LYS A 80 -8.25 6.37 -16.07
CA LYS A 80 -8.10 7.83 -16.19
C LYS A 80 -6.71 8.30 -15.78
N LEU A 81 -6.18 7.75 -14.69
CA LEU A 81 -4.84 8.04 -14.20
C LEU A 81 -3.77 7.57 -15.20
N TRP A 82 -3.93 6.38 -15.78
CA TRP A 82 -3.02 5.86 -16.80
C TRP A 82 -2.95 6.78 -18.02
N THR A 83 -4.11 7.13 -18.60
CA THR A 83 -4.17 8.04 -19.76
C THR A 83 -3.57 9.41 -19.46
N LEU A 84 -3.83 9.96 -18.27
CA LEU A 84 -3.21 11.22 -17.86
C LEU A 84 -1.68 11.08 -17.76
N ASN A 85 -1.19 9.98 -17.20
CA ASN A 85 0.24 9.74 -17.07
C ASN A 85 0.92 9.65 -18.43
N GLU A 86 0.35 8.93 -19.40
CA GLU A 86 0.85 8.84 -20.79
C GLU A 86 0.98 10.23 -21.42
N GLN A 87 -0.02 11.10 -21.22
CA GLN A 87 0.02 12.49 -21.69
C GLN A 87 1.11 13.31 -21.00
N LEU A 88 1.31 13.11 -19.69
CA LEU A 88 2.30 13.85 -18.90
C LEU A 88 3.73 13.45 -19.24
N VAL A 89 3.97 12.16 -19.52
CA VAL A 89 5.31 11.65 -19.87
C VAL A 89 5.59 11.69 -21.38
N GLY A 90 4.54 11.81 -22.21
CA GLY A 90 4.64 11.85 -23.67
C GLY A 90 4.92 10.50 -24.32
N GLU A 91 4.57 9.39 -23.65
CA GLU A 91 4.79 8.02 -24.09
C GLU A 91 3.50 7.22 -23.90
N GLU A 92 3.11 6.43 -24.90
CA GLU A 92 2.03 5.47 -24.83
C GLU A 92 2.60 4.08 -24.56
N PHE A 93 2.02 3.36 -23.60
CA PHE A 93 2.48 2.02 -23.23
C PHE A 93 1.49 1.01 -23.79
N SER A 94 1.88 0.32 -24.87
CA SER A 94 1.10 -0.80 -25.39
C SER A 94 1.16 -1.97 -24.40
N ILE A 95 -0.01 -2.44 -23.96
CA ILE A 95 -0.17 -3.65 -23.15
C ILE A 95 -0.23 -4.88 -24.06
#